data_AF-A0A847KYY4-F1
#
_entry.id   AF-A0A847KYY4-F1
#
_cell.length_a   1.000
_cell.length_b   1.000
_cell.length_c   1.000
_cell.angle_alpha   90.00
_cell.angle_beta   90.00
_cell.angle_gamma   90.00
#
_symmetry.space_group_name_H-M   'P 1'
#
loop_
_entity.id
_entity.type
_entity.pdbx_description
1 polymer ?
#
loop_
_entity_poly.entity_id
_entity_poly.type
_entity_poly.pdbx_seq_one_letter_code
_entity_poly.pdbx_strand_id
1 'polypeptide(L)'
;MNKEYSIHQLYPFIHWPSFFNDWSYDPQYAKIASLQGCDVVRASWLSDFAEDDRTEASDAMQLLKEANRMIDLLNRDYKVKVYLEEIPFEVVNDEVTFMQESIHLEALANNLTFDTYPSFKKENLVDDLHKEQSLHLFITTTDDEMDLLFENDNYKRKLVQTLAKRLTEAASICLYNEVYNTKESKVAYIDSITKDIKKQLLKNNLFNQSSLMDIKITDSNSLSPNATRIGLILANYILYL
;
A
#
# COMPACT_ATOMS: atom_id res chain seq x y z
N MET A 1 -12.72 -1.33 13.92
CA MET A 1 -13.23 -0.15 13.19
C MET A 1 -13.30 -0.50 11.71
N ASN A 2 -14.44 -0.22 11.06
CA ASN A 2 -14.59 -0.39 9.61
C ASN A 2 -14.82 0.98 8.97
N LYS A 3 -14.17 1.23 7.85
CA LYS A 3 -14.29 2.48 7.10
C LYS A 3 -14.18 2.23 5.60
N GLU A 4 -14.70 3.17 4.82
CA GLU A 4 -14.49 3.23 3.38
C GLU A 4 -13.91 4.59 3.00
N TYR A 5 -12.97 4.59 2.05
CA TYR A 5 -12.43 5.78 1.43
C TYR A 5 -12.88 5.87 -0.03
N SER A 6 -13.29 7.07 -0.45
CA SER A 6 -13.38 7.36 -1.88
C SER A 6 -12.00 7.31 -2.51
N ILE A 7 -11.91 6.90 -3.78
CA ILE A 7 -10.63 6.83 -4.50
C ILE A 7 -10.01 8.24 -4.62
N HIS A 8 -10.81 9.29 -4.82
CA HIS A 8 -10.32 10.67 -4.85
C HIS A 8 -9.71 11.13 -3.52
N GLN A 9 -10.25 10.69 -2.39
CA GLN A 9 -9.64 10.96 -1.08
C GLN A 9 -8.23 10.36 -0.97
N LEU A 10 -8.00 9.24 -1.63
CA LEU A 10 -6.72 8.52 -1.58
C LEU A 10 -5.68 9.04 -2.57
N TYR A 11 -6.11 9.80 -3.58
CA TYR A 11 -5.22 10.35 -4.63
C TYR A 11 -3.94 11.00 -4.10
N PRO A 12 -3.96 11.86 -3.06
CA PRO A 12 -2.75 12.51 -2.54
C PRO A 12 -1.74 11.54 -1.91
N PHE A 13 -2.17 10.34 -1.54
CA PHE A 13 -1.35 9.32 -0.87
C PHE A 13 -0.85 8.22 -1.83
N ILE A 14 -1.16 8.33 -3.14
CA ILE A 14 -0.66 7.38 -4.14
C ILE A 14 0.86 7.52 -4.29
N HIS A 15 1.58 6.43 -4.07
CA HIS A 15 3.02 6.37 -4.36
C HIS A 15 3.29 6.15 -5.85
N TRP A 16 3.31 7.25 -6.61
CA TRP A 16 3.53 7.24 -8.06
C TRP A 16 4.85 6.61 -8.52
N PRO A 17 6.00 6.76 -7.83
CA PRO A 17 7.22 6.05 -8.21
C PRO A 17 7.04 4.53 -8.28
N SER A 18 6.37 3.92 -7.29
CA SER A 18 6.05 2.48 -7.35
C SER A 18 5.05 2.15 -8.45
N PHE A 19 4.11 3.05 -8.76
CA PHE A 19 3.21 2.88 -9.91
C PHE A 19 4.02 2.76 -11.21
N PHE A 20 4.94 3.69 -11.49
CA PHE A 20 5.78 3.65 -12.69
C PHE A 20 6.73 2.44 -12.72
N ASN A 21 7.27 2.05 -11.57
CA ASN A 21 8.10 0.85 -11.45
C ASN A 21 7.34 -0.44 -11.82
N ASP A 22 6.06 -0.59 -11.43
CA ASP A 22 5.20 -1.72 -11.84
C ASP A 22 4.92 -1.74 -13.37
N TRP A 23 5.24 -0.64 -14.07
CA TRP A 23 5.21 -0.51 -15.52
C TRP A 23 6.60 -0.54 -16.18
N SER A 24 7.65 -0.83 -15.41
CA SER A 24 9.03 -0.94 -15.88
C SER A 24 9.63 0.35 -16.45
N TYR A 25 9.11 1.51 -16.04
CA TYR A 25 9.70 2.81 -16.35
C TYR A 25 10.86 3.13 -15.40
N ASP A 26 11.87 3.83 -15.92
CA ASP A 26 12.93 4.40 -15.09
C ASP A 26 12.37 5.36 -14.01
N PRO A 27 12.89 5.35 -12.77
CA PRO A 27 12.46 6.25 -11.70
C PRO A 27 12.45 7.74 -12.06
N GLN A 28 13.30 8.18 -13.00
CA GLN A 28 13.34 9.57 -13.45
C GLN A 28 12.03 10.03 -14.07
N TYR A 29 11.28 9.12 -14.70
CA TYR A 29 10.02 9.46 -15.36
C TYR A 29 8.88 9.69 -14.37
N ALA A 30 8.94 9.09 -13.18
CA ALA A 30 7.92 9.25 -12.13
C ALA A 30 7.78 10.70 -11.64
N LYS A 31 8.80 11.55 -11.86
CA LYS A 31 8.77 12.98 -11.55
C LYS A 31 7.59 13.70 -12.22
N ILE A 32 7.09 13.22 -13.36
CA ILE A 32 5.92 13.81 -14.03
C ILE A 32 4.68 13.87 -13.13
N ALA A 33 4.54 12.94 -12.18
CA ALA A 33 3.40 12.90 -11.26
C ALA A 33 3.47 13.96 -10.15
N SER A 34 4.66 14.49 -9.83
CA SER A 34 4.84 15.54 -8.83
C SER A 34 4.82 16.95 -9.44
N LEU A 35 4.85 17.08 -10.77
CA LEU A 35 4.79 18.37 -11.43
C LEU A 35 3.42 19.01 -11.24
N GLN A 36 3.41 20.11 -10.49
CA GLN A 36 2.26 20.98 -10.36
C GLN A 36 2.30 22.03 -11.47
N GLY A 37 1.32 22.01 -12.38
CA GLY A 37 1.27 22.98 -13.47
C GLY A 37 0.37 22.59 -14.65
N CYS A 38 0.25 23.54 -15.59
CA CYS A 38 -0.44 23.36 -16.86
C CYS A 38 0.43 22.62 -17.90
N ASP A 39 -0.09 22.43 -19.10
CA ASP A 39 0.58 21.71 -20.19
C ASP A 39 1.97 22.26 -20.55
N VAL A 40 2.22 23.56 -20.29
CA VAL A 40 3.53 24.18 -20.50
C VAL A 40 4.61 23.56 -19.60
N VAL A 41 4.31 23.26 -18.34
CA VAL A 41 5.26 22.67 -17.40
C VAL A 41 5.60 21.23 -17.83
N ARG A 42 4.60 20.49 -18.31
CA ARG A 42 4.79 19.13 -18.81
C ARG A 42 5.58 19.10 -20.12
N ALA A 43 5.31 20.04 -21.03
CA ALA A 43 6.07 20.20 -22.27
C ALA A 43 7.54 20.56 -22.00
N SER A 44 7.80 21.45 -21.02
CA SER A 44 9.15 21.78 -20.58
C SER A 44 9.88 20.56 -20.04
N TRP A 45 9.24 19.81 -19.13
CA TRP A 45 9.81 18.58 -18.58
C TRP A 45 10.15 17.56 -19.68
N LEU A 46 9.29 17.41 -20.68
CA LEU A 46 9.53 16.51 -21.81
C LEU A 46 10.73 16.99 -22.65
N SER A 47 10.90 18.30 -22.84
CA SER A 47 11.99 18.86 -23.64
C SER A 47 13.38 18.74 -22.99
N ASP A 48 13.44 18.58 -21.66
CA ASP A 48 14.67 18.41 -20.90
C ASP A 48 15.35 17.04 -21.14
N PHE A 49 14.62 16.07 -21.68
CA PHE A 49 15.17 14.76 -22.07
C PHE A 49 15.93 14.82 -23.39
N ALA A 50 16.94 13.97 -23.52
CA ALA A 50 17.62 13.70 -24.79
C ALA A 50 16.62 13.12 -25.82
N GLU A 51 16.90 13.31 -27.11
CA GLU A 51 15.97 12.86 -28.17
C GLU A 51 15.61 11.38 -28.09
N ASP A 52 16.59 10.53 -27.74
CA ASP A 52 16.40 9.08 -27.60
C ASP A 52 15.46 8.71 -26.43
N ASP A 53 15.45 9.52 -25.36
CA ASP A 53 14.63 9.27 -24.15
C ASP A 53 13.23 9.92 -24.23
N ARG A 54 13.02 10.89 -25.14
CA ARG A 54 11.77 11.66 -25.24
C ARG A 54 10.55 10.80 -25.55
N THR A 55 10.73 9.73 -26.31
CA THR A 55 9.60 8.83 -26.65
C THR A 55 9.08 8.14 -25.40
N GLU A 56 9.98 7.56 -24.60
CA GLU A 56 9.62 6.88 -23.35
C GLU A 56 9.06 7.87 -22.30
N ALA A 57 9.64 9.07 -22.19
CA ALA A 57 9.10 10.12 -21.33
C ALA A 57 7.67 10.55 -21.74
N SER A 58 7.40 10.62 -23.05
CA SER A 58 6.05 10.90 -23.58
C SER A 58 5.06 9.78 -23.24
N ASP A 59 5.47 8.52 -23.37
CA ASP A 59 4.64 7.36 -23.03
C ASP A 59 4.34 7.31 -21.53
N ALA A 60 5.32 7.63 -20.66
CA ALA A 60 5.13 7.76 -19.22
C ALA A 60 4.10 8.86 -18.87
N MET A 61 4.16 10.01 -19.56
CA MET A 61 3.18 11.08 -19.40
C MET A 61 1.77 10.64 -19.83
N GLN A 62 1.66 9.90 -20.93
CA GLN A 62 0.37 9.36 -21.40
C GLN A 62 -0.19 8.31 -20.41
N LEU A 63 0.65 7.43 -19.87
CA LEU A 63 0.26 6.46 -18.85
C LEU A 63 -0.32 7.17 -17.61
N LEU A 64 0.32 8.23 -17.12
CA LEU A 64 -0.22 9.01 -15.98
C LEU A 64 -1.59 9.62 -16.31
N LYS A 65 -1.75 10.16 -17.52
CA LYS A 65 -3.02 10.74 -17.97
C LYS A 65 -4.14 9.69 -18.02
N GLU A 66 -3.83 8.49 -18.48
CA GLU A 66 -4.76 7.37 -18.52
C GLU A 66 -5.07 6.83 -17.12
N ALA A 67 -4.07 6.77 -16.25
CA ALA A 67 -4.24 6.42 -14.84
C ALA A 67 -5.20 7.38 -14.14
N ASN A 68 -5.05 8.69 -14.34
CA ASN A 68 -5.94 9.69 -13.75
C ASN A 68 -7.38 9.57 -14.26
N ARG A 69 -7.56 9.32 -15.57
CA ARG A 69 -8.89 9.04 -16.14
C ARG A 69 -9.50 7.76 -15.58
N MET A 70 -8.68 6.73 -15.37
CA MET A 70 -9.13 5.48 -14.77
C MET A 70 -9.52 5.68 -13.31
N ILE A 71 -8.78 6.48 -12.54
CA ILE A 71 -9.14 6.89 -11.18
C ILE A 71 -10.52 7.57 -11.16
N ASP A 72 -10.78 8.50 -12.09
CA ASP A 72 -12.09 9.17 -12.19
C ASP A 72 -13.23 8.23 -12.57
N LEU A 73 -12.94 7.20 -13.36
CA LEU A 73 -13.91 6.16 -13.69
C LEU A 73 -14.22 5.32 -12.45
N LEU A 74 -13.17 4.76 -11.82
CA LEU A 74 -13.30 3.88 -10.68
C LEU A 74 -13.96 4.56 -9.48
N ASN A 75 -13.65 5.84 -9.22
CA ASN A 75 -14.19 6.58 -8.09
C ASN A 75 -15.73 6.71 -8.10
N ARG A 76 -16.37 6.53 -9.24
CA ARG A 76 -17.84 6.62 -9.36
C ARG A 76 -18.53 5.45 -8.69
N ASP A 77 -17.95 4.27 -8.82
CA ASP A 77 -18.60 3.00 -8.52
C ASP A 77 -17.91 2.23 -7.38
N TYR A 78 -16.64 2.53 -7.10
CA TYR A 78 -15.81 1.76 -6.16
C TYR A 78 -15.24 2.59 -5.02
N LYS A 79 -14.93 1.89 -3.93
CA LYS A 79 -14.24 2.45 -2.76
C LYS A 79 -13.14 1.51 -2.30
N VAL A 80 -12.30 2.01 -1.40
CA VAL A 80 -11.34 1.16 -0.67
C VAL A 80 -11.85 0.96 0.75
N LYS A 81 -12.06 -0.31 1.11
CA LYS A 81 -12.52 -0.73 2.45
C LYS A 81 -11.31 -0.89 3.37
N VAL A 82 -11.50 -0.51 4.62
CA VAL A 82 -10.47 -0.53 5.65
C VAL A 82 -10.99 -1.12 6.95
N TYR A 83 -10.25 -2.08 7.48
CA TYR A 83 -10.40 -2.64 8.81
C TYR A 83 -9.26 -2.15 9.70
N LEU A 84 -9.56 -1.86 10.96
CA LEU A 84 -8.59 -1.57 11.99
C LEU A 84 -9.03 -2.21 13.29
N GLU A 85 -8.15 -2.97 13.92
CA GLU A 85 -8.36 -3.56 15.24
C GLU A 85 -7.14 -3.25 16.11
N GLU A 86 -7.39 -2.71 17.29
CA GLU A 86 -6.36 -2.57 18.32
C GLU A 86 -6.18 -3.93 19.00
N ILE A 87 -4.97 -4.48 18.92
CA ILE A 87 -4.61 -5.78 19.47
C ILE A 87 -3.55 -5.62 20.56
N PRO A 88 -3.69 -6.32 21.70
CA PRO A 88 -2.61 -6.39 22.68
C PRO A 88 -1.45 -7.21 22.11
N PHE A 89 -0.25 -6.86 22.53
CA PHE A 89 0.96 -7.61 22.24
C PHE A 89 1.89 -7.61 23.47
N GLU A 90 2.80 -8.58 23.50
CA GLU A 90 3.83 -8.67 24.54
C GLU A 90 5.19 -8.79 23.87
N VAL A 91 6.19 -8.13 24.44
CA VAL A 91 7.60 -8.30 24.06
C VAL A 91 8.31 -9.02 25.19
N VAL A 92 8.71 -10.27 24.95
CA VAL A 92 9.40 -11.12 25.93
C VAL A 92 10.57 -11.81 25.24
N ASN A 93 11.78 -11.70 25.79
CA ASN A 93 12.99 -12.35 25.26
C ASN A 93 13.21 -12.14 23.75
N ASP A 94 13.10 -10.89 23.28
CA ASP A 94 13.23 -10.50 21.87
C ASP A 94 12.19 -11.13 20.92
N GLU A 95 11.06 -11.59 21.45
CA GLU A 95 9.90 -12.03 20.67
C GLU A 95 8.71 -11.10 20.90
N VAL A 96 8.09 -10.68 19.80
CA VAL A 96 6.80 -9.98 19.79
C VAL A 96 5.71 -11.03 19.66
N THR A 97 4.88 -11.16 20.69
CA THR A 97 3.74 -12.08 20.70
C THR A 97 2.44 -11.31 20.59
N PHE A 98 1.64 -11.63 19.57
CA PHE A 98 0.28 -11.10 19.41
C PHE A 98 -0.59 -12.17 18.76
N MET A 99 -1.88 -12.20 19.11
CA MET A 99 -2.84 -13.15 18.53
C MET A 99 -2.42 -14.63 18.61
N GLN A 100 -1.74 -15.00 19.70
CA GLN A 100 -1.18 -16.34 19.94
C GLN A 100 -0.05 -16.75 18.99
N GLU A 101 0.51 -15.79 18.25
CA GLU A 101 1.66 -15.98 17.37
C GLU A 101 2.85 -15.18 17.89
N SER A 102 4.05 -15.73 17.78
CA SER A 102 5.29 -15.12 18.26
C SER A 102 6.27 -14.93 17.11
N ILE A 103 6.88 -13.74 17.05
CA ILE A 103 7.82 -13.36 15.99
C ILE A 103 9.09 -12.81 16.64
N HIS A 104 10.25 -13.37 16.30
CA HIS A 104 11.52 -12.79 16.71
C HIS A 104 11.70 -11.38 16.13
N LEU A 105 12.10 -10.43 16.97
CA LEU A 105 12.40 -9.05 16.58
C LEU A 105 13.46 -8.97 15.49
N GLU A 106 14.47 -9.84 15.52
CA GLU A 106 15.48 -9.89 14.46
C GLU A 106 14.89 -10.33 13.11
N ALA A 107 13.96 -11.29 13.10
CA ALA A 107 13.29 -11.72 11.87
C ALA A 107 12.39 -10.60 11.32
N LEU A 108 11.71 -9.88 12.22
CA LEU A 108 10.98 -8.67 11.87
C LEU A 108 11.91 -7.62 11.26
N ALA A 109 13.06 -7.36 11.88
CA ALA A 109 14.01 -6.31 11.48
C ALA A 109 14.86 -6.67 10.24
N ASN A 110 15.10 -7.95 9.95
CA ASN A 110 15.96 -8.39 8.86
C ASN A 110 15.24 -8.56 7.52
N ASN A 111 13.92 -8.74 7.51
CA ASN A 111 13.13 -8.79 6.28
C ASN A 111 12.72 -7.42 5.75
N LEU A 112 13.20 -6.34 6.37
CA LEU A 112 12.85 -4.97 6.02
C LEU A 112 13.63 -4.51 4.79
N THR A 113 12.95 -4.30 3.67
CA THR A 113 13.52 -3.68 2.47
C THR A 113 13.70 -2.18 2.70
N PHE A 114 14.92 -1.68 2.48
CA PHE A 114 15.42 -0.39 3.00
C PHE A 114 14.99 0.88 2.22
N ASP A 115 14.01 0.80 1.32
CA ASP A 115 13.52 1.97 0.58
C ASP A 115 12.44 2.73 1.39
N THR A 116 12.81 3.19 2.59
CA THR A 116 11.92 3.97 3.46
C THR A 116 12.38 5.41 3.52
N TYR A 117 11.42 6.34 3.47
CA TYR A 117 11.66 7.74 3.78
C TYR A 117 10.75 8.17 4.94
N PRO A 118 11.31 8.64 6.08
CA PRO A 118 12.74 8.78 6.38
C PRO A 118 13.45 7.43 6.49
N SER A 119 14.79 7.48 6.51
CA SER A 119 15.61 6.29 6.64
C SER A 119 15.32 5.54 7.94
N PHE A 120 14.96 4.28 7.80
CA PHE A 120 14.62 3.40 8.91
C PHE A 120 15.89 2.94 9.65
N LYS A 121 15.82 2.92 10.98
CA LYS A 121 16.85 2.31 11.85
C LYS A 121 16.22 1.17 12.63
N LYS A 122 16.82 -0.01 12.53
CA LYS A 122 16.34 -1.24 13.18
C LYS A 122 16.25 -1.09 14.70
N GLU A 123 17.21 -0.39 15.29
CA GLU A 123 17.31 -0.18 16.74
C GLU A 123 16.12 0.61 17.28
N ASN A 124 15.58 1.53 16.49
CA ASN A 124 14.42 2.34 16.90
C ASN A 124 13.13 1.51 16.95
N LEU A 125 12.97 0.50 16.09
CA LEU A 125 11.75 -0.32 16.06
C LEU A 125 11.58 -1.11 17.35
N VAL A 126 12.67 -1.70 17.86
CA VAL A 126 12.65 -2.46 19.12
C VAL A 126 12.33 -1.52 20.29
N ASP A 127 13.00 -0.38 20.38
CA ASP A 127 12.75 0.60 21.44
C ASP A 127 11.32 1.13 21.41
N ASP A 128 10.77 1.35 20.22
CA ASP A 128 9.40 1.85 20.06
C ASP A 128 8.37 0.77 20.42
N LEU A 129 8.59 -0.49 20.01
CA LEU A 129 7.75 -1.61 20.44
C LEU A 129 7.71 -1.77 21.96
N HIS A 130 8.80 -1.51 22.68
CA HIS A 130 8.79 -1.55 24.15
C HIS A 130 8.03 -0.39 24.81
N LYS A 131 7.79 0.71 24.09
CA LYS A 131 7.05 1.89 24.61
C LYS A 131 5.56 1.83 24.31
N GLU A 132 5.16 1.04 23.33
CA GLU A 132 3.77 0.89 22.91
C GLU A 132 3.01 -0.08 23.83
N GLN A 133 1.72 0.17 24.03
CA GLN A 133 0.83 -0.67 24.85
C GLN A 133 -0.03 -1.61 24.00
N SER A 134 -0.22 -1.28 22.73
CA SER A 134 -1.01 -2.04 21.77
C SER A 134 -0.48 -1.83 20.35
N LEU A 135 -0.81 -2.76 19.45
CA LEU A 135 -0.59 -2.62 18.01
C LEU A 135 -1.93 -2.42 17.33
N HIS A 136 -1.92 -1.78 16.17
CA HIS A 136 -3.09 -1.72 15.33
C HIS A 136 -2.95 -2.67 14.15
N LEU A 137 -3.71 -3.75 14.13
CA LEU A 137 -3.84 -4.57 12.94
C LEU A 137 -4.78 -3.88 11.95
N PHE A 138 -4.37 -3.77 10.69
CA PHE A 138 -5.20 -3.23 9.64
C PHE A 138 -5.33 -4.17 8.46
N ILE A 139 -6.44 -4.00 7.74
CA ILE A 139 -6.66 -4.59 6.42
C ILE A 139 -7.14 -3.48 5.50
N THR A 140 -6.55 -3.35 4.31
CA THR A 140 -7.07 -2.48 3.25
C THR A 140 -7.34 -3.32 2.00
N THR A 141 -8.50 -3.12 1.38
CA THR A 141 -8.89 -3.90 0.21
C THR A 141 -9.78 -3.09 -0.74
N THR A 142 -9.74 -3.39 -2.03
CA THR A 142 -10.71 -2.87 -3.00
C THR A 142 -11.98 -3.71 -3.01
N ASP A 143 -12.94 -3.40 -3.87
CA ASP A 143 -14.00 -4.34 -4.20
C ASP A 143 -13.46 -5.48 -5.10
N ASP A 144 -14.02 -6.68 -5.01
CA ASP A 144 -13.56 -7.86 -5.78
C ASP A 144 -13.87 -7.74 -7.27
N GLU A 145 -14.97 -7.08 -7.61
CA GLU A 145 -15.35 -6.75 -8.99
C GLU A 145 -14.28 -5.94 -9.73
N MET A 146 -13.48 -5.12 -9.01
CA MET A 146 -12.39 -4.35 -9.65
C MET A 146 -11.34 -5.24 -10.31
N ASP A 147 -11.06 -6.44 -9.76
CA ASP A 147 -10.10 -7.38 -10.34
C ASP A 147 -10.58 -8.02 -11.66
N LEU A 148 -11.89 -7.96 -11.90
CA LEU A 148 -12.58 -8.55 -13.05
C LEU A 148 -12.78 -7.54 -14.19
N LEU A 149 -12.54 -6.24 -13.93
CA LEU A 149 -12.69 -5.19 -14.93
C LEU A 149 -11.74 -5.39 -16.12
N PHE A 150 -12.23 -5.02 -17.30
CA PHE A 150 -11.47 -5.04 -18.55
C PHE A 150 -10.88 -6.41 -18.91
N GLU A 151 -11.61 -7.50 -18.65
CA GLU A 151 -11.16 -8.88 -18.93
C GLU A 151 -10.57 -9.07 -20.35
N ASN A 152 -11.14 -8.40 -21.35
CA ASN A 152 -10.73 -8.47 -22.75
C ASN A 152 -9.73 -7.38 -23.20
N ASP A 153 -9.29 -6.49 -22.30
CA ASP A 153 -8.34 -5.41 -22.58
C ASP A 153 -7.18 -5.49 -21.57
N ASN A 154 -6.15 -6.25 -21.94
CA ASN A 154 -4.99 -6.54 -21.08
C ASN A 154 -4.31 -5.28 -20.54
N TYR A 155 -4.25 -4.21 -21.33
CA TYR A 155 -3.65 -2.95 -20.93
C TYR A 155 -4.46 -2.27 -19.83
N LYS A 156 -5.77 -2.08 -20.04
CA LYS A 156 -6.63 -1.48 -19.02
C LYS A 156 -6.78 -2.36 -17.78
N ARG A 157 -6.79 -3.68 -17.95
CA ARG A 157 -6.78 -4.62 -16.84
C ARG A 157 -5.53 -4.46 -15.98
N LYS A 158 -4.34 -4.42 -16.59
CA LYS A 158 -3.09 -4.12 -15.88
C LYS A 158 -3.17 -2.76 -15.19
N LEU A 159 -3.69 -1.73 -15.84
CA LEU A 159 -3.84 -0.40 -15.26
C LEU A 159 -4.72 -0.39 -14.01
N VAL A 160 -5.90 -1.04 -14.05
CA VAL A 160 -6.78 -1.17 -12.88
C VAL A 160 -6.10 -1.95 -11.77
N GLN A 161 -5.43 -3.06 -12.06
CA GLN A 161 -4.73 -3.87 -11.06
C GLN A 161 -3.58 -3.11 -10.39
N THR A 162 -2.79 -2.36 -11.17
CA THR A 162 -1.73 -1.50 -10.62
C THR A 162 -2.33 -0.39 -9.76
N LEU A 163 -3.43 0.25 -10.20
CA LEU A 163 -4.12 1.27 -9.40
C LEU A 163 -4.70 0.69 -8.11
N ALA A 164 -5.34 -0.49 -8.15
CA ALA A 164 -5.89 -1.15 -6.98
C ALA A 164 -4.82 -1.42 -5.91
N LYS A 165 -3.63 -1.89 -6.32
CA LYS A 165 -2.47 -2.08 -5.44
C LYS A 165 -1.98 -0.76 -4.82
N ARG A 166 -2.00 0.33 -5.60
CA ARG A 166 -1.60 1.67 -5.13
C ARG A 166 -2.65 2.32 -4.23
N LEU A 167 -3.93 2.05 -4.46
CA LEU A 167 -5.04 2.59 -3.67
C LEU A 167 -5.14 1.92 -2.30
N THR A 168 -4.90 0.61 -2.21
CA THR A 168 -4.84 -0.09 -0.92
C THR A 168 -3.65 0.36 -0.07
N GLU A 169 -2.53 0.68 -0.72
CA GLU A 169 -1.35 1.30 -0.09
C GLU A 169 -1.63 2.76 0.33
N ALA A 170 -2.29 3.55 -0.52
CA ALA A 170 -2.72 4.90 -0.17
C ALA A 170 -3.69 4.91 1.02
N ALA A 171 -4.57 3.90 1.10
CA ALA A 171 -5.54 3.76 2.20
C ALA A 171 -4.89 3.45 3.55
N SER A 172 -3.82 2.65 3.60
CA SER A 172 -3.09 2.41 4.86
C SER A 172 -2.39 3.67 5.35
N ILE A 173 -1.84 4.49 4.44
CA ILE A 173 -1.24 5.80 4.77
C ILE A 173 -2.31 6.77 5.28
N CYS A 174 -3.44 6.86 4.59
CA CYS A 174 -4.56 7.71 5.00
C CYS A 174 -5.08 7.30 6.39
N LEU A 175 -5.24 5.99 6.63
CA LEU A 175 -5.64 5.43 7.92
C LEU A 175 -4.64 5.78 9.03
N TYR A 176 -3.35 5.59 8.80
CA TYR A 176 -2.30 5.94 9.75
C TYR A 176 -2.34 7.43 10.13
N ASN A 177 -2.47 8.32 9.14
CA ASN A 177 -2.56 9.76 9.38
C ASN A 177 -3.76 10.14 10.24
N GLU A 178 -4.90 9.46 10.06
CA GLU A 178 -6.10 9.66 10.88
C GLU A 178 -5.91 9.14 12.32
N VAL A 179 -5.34 7.94 12.48
CA VAL A 179 -5.14 7.30 13.80
C VAL A 179 -4.19 8.12 14.67
N TYR A 180 -3.09 8.64 14.10
CA TYR A 180 -2.08 9.40 14.84
C TYR A 180 -2.18 10.92 14.68
N ASN A 181 -3.22 11.41 13.99
CA ASN A 181 -3.43 12.83 13.72
C ASN A 181 -2.16 13.54 13.18
N THR A 182 -1.47 12.87 12.24
CA THR A 182 -0.21 13.35 11.65
C THR A 182 -0.38 13.67 10.17
N LYS A 183 0.38 14.67 9.71
CA LYS A 183 0.51 15.03 8.28
C LYS A 183 1.84 14.58 7.68
N GLU A 184 2.77 14.13 8.51
CA GLU A 184 4.08 13.66 8.07
C GLU A 184 4.10 12.14 8.06
N SER A 185 4.30 11.57 6.87
CA SER A 185 4.57 10.15 6.68
C SER A 185 6.02 9.85 7.10
N LYS A 186 6.32 9.97 8.40
CA LYS A 186 7.57 9.44 9.00
C LYS A 186 7.48 7.93 9.18
N VAL A 187 6.94 7.26 8.18
CA VAL A 187 6.51 5.87 8.28
C VAL A 187 7.45 5.04 7.44
N ALA A 188 8.15 4.12 8.11
CA ALA A 188 8.88 3.10 7.38
C ALA A 188 7.90 2.07 6.81
N TYR A 189 8.01 1.79 5.51
CA TYR A 189 7.27 0.71 4.86
C TYR A 189 8.10 -0.55 4.88
N ILE A 190 7.47 -1.61 5.33
CA ILE A 190 8.14 -2.87 5.61
C ILE A 190 7.42 -3.92 4.79
N ASP A 191 8.02 -4.31 3.67
CA ASP A 191 7.46 -5.34 2.80
C ASP A 191 7.87 -6.73 3.28
N SER A 192 6.86 -7.46 3.74
CA SER A 192 6.87 -8.88 4.11
C SER A 192 7.57 -9.23 5.43
N ILE A 193 6.75 -9.35 6.46
CA ILE A 193 6.99 -10.36 7.50
C ILE A 193 6.74 -11.73 6.84
N THR A 194 7.47 -12.78 7.26
CA THR A 194 7.53 -14.07 6.54
C THR A 194 6.15 -14.64 6.18
N LYS A 195 6.06 -15.33 5.02
CA LYS A 195 4.83 -15.94 4.47
C LYS A 195 4.02 -16.77 5.49
N ASP A 196 4.68 -17.29 6.52
CA ASP A 196 4.09 -18.14 7.55
C ASP A 196 3.19 -17.34 8.51
N ILE A 197 3.62 -16.15 8.94
CA ILE A 197 2.86 -15.28 9.84
C ILE A 197 1.60 -14.76 9.15
N LYS A 198 1.73 -14.35 7.89
CA LYS A 198 0.57 -13.98 7.06
C LYS A 198 -0.44 -15.13 7.05
N LYS A 199 -0.01 -16.36 6.73
CA LYS A 199 -0.88 -17.54 6.67
C LYS A 199 -1.52 -17.89 8.02
N GLN A 200 -0.84 -17.65 9.13
CA GLN A 200 -1.36 -17.88 10.48
C GLN A 200 -2.40 -16.82 10.89
N LEU A 201 -2.13 -15.55 10.64
CA LEU A 201 -3.10 -14.47 10.86
C LEU A 201 -4.35 -14.63 9.99
N LEU A 202 -4.19 -15.14 8.77
CA LEU A 202 -5.31 -15.52 7.91
C LEU A 202 -6.18 -16.65 8.50
N LYS A 203 -5.59 -17.57 9.27
CA LYS A 203 -6.28 -18.73 9.88
C LYS A 203 -6.94 -18.42 11.23
N ASN A 204 -6.33 -17.54 12.03
CA ASN A 204 -6.81 -17.20 13.38
C ASN A 204 -7.94 -16.17 13.31
N ASN A 205 -9.17 -16.60 13.01
CA ASN A 205 -10.47 -15.92 13.22
C ASN A 205 -10.68 -14.44 12.82
N LEU A 206 -9.65 -13.69 12.39
CA LEU A 206 -9.74 -12.39 11.74
C LEU A 206 -10.63 -12.47 10.51
N PHE A 207 -10.48 -13.56 9.76
CA PHE A 207 -11.31 -13.88 8.61
C PHE A 207 -12.56 -14.67 8.96
N ASN A 208 -12.79 -15.08 10.21
CA ASN A 208 -14.15 -15.49 10.60
C ASN A 208 -15.08 -14.28 10.78
N GLN A 209 -14.54 -13.05 10.83
CA GLN A 209 -15.28 -11.82 10.61
C GLN A 209 -15.37 -11.41 9.12
N SER A 210 -14.94 -12.27 8.17
CA SER A 210 -14.91 -11.99 6.71
C SER A 210 -16.27 -11.66 6.08
N SER A 211 -17.37 -11.75 6.81
CA SER A 211 -18.63 -11.12 6.43
C SER A 211 -18.56 -9.58 6.35
N LEU A 212 -17.50 -8.95 6.87
CA LEU A 212 -17.40 -7.48 6.94
C LEU A 212 -16.77 -6.83 5.71
N MET A 213 -15.97 -7.53 4.90
CA MET A 213 -15.23 -6.93 3.76
C MET A 213 -15.17 -7.80 2.50
N ASP A 214 -15.90 -8.90 2.45
CA ASP A 214 -15.97 -9.81 1.29
C ASP A 214 -14.61 -10.42 0.87
N ILE A 215 -13.62 -10.41 1.77
CA ILE A 215 -12.29 -10.96 1.51
C ILE A 215 -12.33 -12.49 1.65
N LYS A 216 -11.89 -13.17 0.60
CA LYS A 216 -11.82 -14.63 0.52
C LYS A 216 -10.36 -15.09 0.47
N ILE A 217 -10.07 -16.21 1.11
CA ILE A 217 -8.80 -16.92 0.96
C ILE A 217 -9.03 -18.01 -0.09
N THR A 218 -8.29 -17.93 -1.19
CA THR A 218 -8.31 -18.91 -2.28
C THR A 218 -7.55 -20.19 -1.89
N ASP A 219 -7.78 -21.28 -2.63
CA ASP A 219 -7.12 -22.57 -2.41
C ASP A 219 -5.58 -22.48 -2.49
N SER A 220 -5.04 -21.48 -3.20
CA SER A 220 -3.60 -21.19 -3.27
C SER A 220 -3.07 -20.37 -2.08
N ASN A 221 -3.86 -20.15 -1.03
CA ASN A 221 -3.58 -19.21 0.07
C ASN A 221 -3.38 -17.76 -0.40
N SER A 222 -3.98 -17.37 -1.52
CA SER A 222 -3.99 -15.98 -2.00
C SER A 222 -5.27 -15.28 -1.55
N LEU A 223 -5.23 -13.96 -1.39
CA LEU A 223 -6.40 -13.16 -1.02
C LEU A 223 -7.15 -12.72 -2.27
N SER A 224 -8.48 -12.75 -2.20
CA SER A 224 -9.40 -12.15 -3.16
C SER A 224 -10.23 -11.13 -2.40
N PRO A 225 -10.23 -9.84 -2.76
CA PRO A 225 -9.53 -9.23 -3.91
C PRO A 225 -8.00 -9.34 -3.83
N ASN A 226 -7.34 -9.42 -4.99
CA ASN A 226 -5.88 -9.49 -5.11
C ASN A 226 -5.21 -8.25 -4.52
N ALA A 227 -5.82 -7.09 -4.73
CA ALA A 227 -5.48 -5.87 -4.03
C ALA A 227 -6.05 -5.91 -2.61
N THR A 228 -5.47 -6.76 -1.76
CA THR A 228 -5.70 -6.77 -0.32
C THR A 228 -4.35 -6.69 0.39
N ARG A 229 -4.23 -5.75 1.32
CA ARG A 229 -3.06 -5.60 2.20
C ARG A 229 -3.49 -5.83 3.63
N ILE A 230 -2.63 -6.53 4.35
CA ILE A 230 -2.75 -6.76 5.79
C ILE A 230 -1.47 -6.20 6.38
N GLY A 231 -1.56 -5.57 7.55
CA GLY A 231 -0.39 -5.03 8.18
C GLY A 231 -0.61 -4.61 9.62
N LEU A 232 0.47 -4.19 10.26
CA LEU A 232 0.46 -3.60 11.59
C LEU A 232 0.80 -2.10 11.48
N ILE A 233 0.16 -1.31 12.33
CA ILE A 233 0.39 0.10 12.49
C ILE A 233 0.92 0.34 13.90
N LEU A 234 2.03 1.08 13.95
CA LEU A 234 2.75 1.58 15.13
C LEU A 234 2.85 3.11 15.02
N ALA A 235 3.15 3.82 16.11
CA ALA A 235 3.24 5.29 16.08
C ALA A 235 4.23 5.84 15.04
N ASN A 236 5.23 5.06 14.64
CA ASN A 236 6.24 5.46 13.66
C ASN A 236 6.31 4.55 12.42
N TYR A 237 5.46 3.51 12.30
CA TYR A 237 5.67 2.46 11.29
C TYR A 237 4.36 1.88 10.72
N ILE A 238 4.39 1.52 9.43
CA ILE A 238 3.38 0.69 8.76
C ILE A 238 4.10 -0.57 8.27
N LEU A 239 3.78 -1.69 8.89
CA LEU A 239 4.37 -2.99 8.61
C LEU A 239 3.43 -3.80 7.73
N TYR A 240 3.80 -4.10 6.48
CA TYR A 240 2.98 -4.96 5.62
C TYR A 240 3.33 -6.45 5.85
N LEU A 241 2.28 -7.27 6.00
CA LEU A 241 2.32 -8.71 6.24
C LEU A 241 2.15 -9.53 4.95
#